data_AF-A0A380HMU3-F1
#
_entry.id   AF-A0A380HMU3-F1
#
_cell.length_a   1.000
_cell.length_b   1.000
_cell.length_c   1.000
_cell.angle_alpha   90.00
_cell.angle_beta   90.00
_cell.angle_gamma   90.00
#
_symmetry.space_group_name_H-M   'P 1'
#
loop_
_entity.id
_entity.type
_entity.pdbx_description
1 polymer ?
#
loop_
_entity_poly.entity_id
_entity_poly.type
_entity_poly.pdbx_seq_one_letter_code
_entity_poly.pdbx_strand_id
1 'polypeptide(L)'
;MAKVNEKSIEVFNKVIEPKVENKKYVALEKIKVTDKLKEFDFKMTHYRNEEDFAMIASLKKEQGKLENEIVAFHEQSEDDNHKLLDKDIKDFNSAYDKEVKELREINSKLIQDFNNKLQDAYEVYEKIAANKVEAIRRASRRNYMNSAISNPDQWRLSLQRSTSLVDDPFRTDTDPRIIANKFEQKLFNINGHADSEFNNGNKKW
;
A
#
# COMPACT_ATOMS: atom_id res chain seq x y z
N MET A 1 -17.45 -4.57 -11.88
CA MET A 1 -16.25 -3.73 -11.76
C MET A 1 -16.04 -3.03 -13.10
N ALA A 2 -15.90 -1.71 -13.10
CA ALA A 2 -15.51 -0.99 -14.32
C ALA A 2 -14.11 -1.50 -14.71
N LYS A 3 -13.92 -1.83 -15.99
CA LYS A 3 -12.64 -2.30 -16.52
C LYS A 3 -11.62 -1.17 -16.29
N VAL A 4 -10.67 -1.36 -15.39
CA VAL A 4 -9.61 -0.37 -15.15
C VAL A 4 -8.75 -0.34 -16.42
N ASN A 5 -8.39 0.86 -16.88
CA ASN A 5 -7.43 0.98 -17.96
C ASN A 5 -6.06 0.61 -17.36
N GLU A 6 -5.51 -0.53 -17.76
CA GLU A 6 -4.24 -1.08 -17.24
C GLU A 6 -3.08 -0.84 -18.22
N LYS A 7 -3.11 0.27 -18.97
CA LYS A 7 -2.14 0.49 -20.04
C LYS A 7 -0.73 0.69 -19.49
N SER A 8 -0.58 1.30 -18.32
CA SER A 8 0.72 1.40 -17.65
C SER A 8 1.29 0.01 -17.31
N ILE A 9 0.48 -0.85 -16.69
CA ILE A 9 0.85 -2.24 -16.35
C ILE A 9 1.15 -3.05 -17.63
N GLU A 10 0.36 -2.88 -18.69
CA GLU A 10 0.58 -3.56 -19.96
C GLU A 10 1.92 -3.18 -20.58
N VAL A 11 2.23 -1.88 -20.66
CA VAL A 11 3.53 -1.39 -21.17
C VAL A 11 4.67 -1.91 -20.30
N PHE A 12 4.49 -1.93 -18.98
CA PHE A 12 5.50 -2.47 -18.07
C PHE A 12 5.76 -3.96 -18.34
N ASN A 13 4.74 -4.80 -18.22
CA ASN A 13 4.86 -6.26 -18.32
C ASN A 13 5.31 -6.73 -19.71
N LYS A 14 4.86 -6.06 -20.79
CA LYS A 14 5.15 -6.51 -22.16
C LYS A 14 6.42 -5.91 -22.77
N VAL A 15 6.85 -4.74 -22.30
CA VAL A 15 7.95 -3.99 -22.92
C VAL A 15 9.08 -3.73 -21.94
N ILE A 16 8.79 -3.08 -20.80
CA ILE A 16 9.85 -2.61 -19.89
C ILE A 16 10.48 -3.78 -19.13
N GLU A 17 9.66 -4.60 -18.46
CA GLU A 17 10.14 -5.69 -17.62
C GLU A 17 10.99 -6.70 -18.40
N PRO A 18 10.58 -7.21 -19.58
CA PRO A 18 11.40 -8.13 -20.36
C PRO A 18 12.76 -7.52 -20.75
N LYS A 19 12.80 -6.25 -21.16
CA LYS A 19 14.05 -5.58 -21.53
C LYS A 19 14.99 -5.44 -20.34
N VAL A 20 14.45 -5.08 -19.17
CA VAL A 20 15.23 -4.96 -17.94
C VAL A 20 15.78 -6.31 -17.50
N GLU A 21 14.97 -7.37 -17.50
CA GLU A 21 15.41 -8.72 -17.14
C GLU A 21 16.46 -9.25 -18.11
N ASN A 22 16.27 -9.06 -19.42
CA ASN A 22 17.27 -9.40 -20.43
C ASN A 22 18.59 -8.66 -20.18
N LYS A 23 18.55 -7.36 -19.89
CA LYS A 23 19.76 -6.56 -19.62
C LYS A 23 20.48 -7.01 -18.33
N LYS A 24 19.73 -7.39 -17.28
CA LYS A 24 20.29 -8.00 -16.07
C LYS A 24 20.99 -9.32 -16.38
N TYR A 25 20.37 -10.18 -17.20
CA TYR A 25 20.95 -11.45 -17.61
C TYR A 25 22.27 -11.24 -18.37
N VAL A 26 22.29 -10.34 -19.36
CA VAL A 26 23.52 -10.01 -20.11
C VAL A 26 24.61 -9.44 -19.19
N ALA A 27 24.26 -8.59 -18.24
CA ALA A 27 25.22 -8.08 -17.26
C ALA A 27 25.82 -9.20 -16.39
N LEU A 28 25.02 -10.18 -15.96
CA LEU A 28 25.50 -11.34 -15.21
C LEU A 28 26.44 -12.21 -16.04
N GLU A 29 26.11 -12.50 -17.29
CA GLU A 29 26.99 -13.29 -18.17
C GLU A 29 28.31 -12.56 -18.46
N LYS A 30 28.26 -11.24 -18.67
CA LYS A 30 29.45 -10.40 -18.81
C LYS A 30 30.34 -10.45 -17.56
N ILE A 31 29.77 -10.44 -16.35
CA ILE A 31 30.52 -10.58 -15.10
C ILE A 31 31.22 -11.94 -15.05
N LYS A 32 30.52 -13.04 -15.38
CA LYS A 32 31.12 -14.39 -15.41
C LYS A 32 32.32 -14.48 -16.35
N VAL A 33 32.22 -13.88 -17.55
CA VAL A 33 33.35 -13.84 -18.51
C VAL A 33 34.50 -12.98 -18.00
N THR A 34 34.19 -11.85 -17.38
CA THR A 34 35.20 -10.96 -16.78
C THR A 34 35.95 -11.66 -15.64
N ASP A 35 35.26 -12.44 -14.81
CA ASP A 35 35.89 -13.21 -13.73
C ASP A 35 36.78 -14.34 -14.28
N LYS A 36 36.36 -15.03 -15.36
CA LYS A 36 37.24 -15.96 -16.07
C LYS A 36 38.51 -15.28 -16.57
N LEU A 37 38.43 -14.08 -17.16
CA LEU A 37 39.63 -13.35 -17.62
C LEU A 37 40.62 -13.07 -16.48
N LYS A 38 40.14 -12.73 -15.28
CA LYS A 38 41.02 -12.53 -14.11
C LYS A 38 41.76 -13.81 -13.72
N GLU A 39 41.12 -14.97 -13.84
CA GLU A 39 41.78 -16.27 -13.60
C GLU A 39 42.88 -16.55 -14.63
N PHE A 40 42.72 -16.08 -15.87
CA PHE A 40 43.73 -16.24 -16.93
C PHE A 40 44.97 -15.42 -16.64
N ASP A 41 44.83 -14.19 -16.14
CA ASP A 41 45.98 -13.36 -15.74
C ASP A 41 46.84 -14.05 -14.66
N PHE A 42 46.20 -14.73 -13.71
CA PHE A 42 46.90 -15.52 -12.71
C PHE A 42 47.64 -16.72 -13.32
N LYS A 43 46.96 -17.50 -14.18
CA LYS A 43 47.58 -18.66 -14.87
C LYS A 43 48.73 -18.24 -15.78
N MET A 44 48.59 -17.14 -16.50
CA MET A 44 49.62 -16.55 -17.36
C MET A 44 50.88 -16.19 -16.57
N THR A 45 50.71 -15.64 -15.36
CA THR A 45 51.83 -15.32 -14.46
C THR A 45 52.56 -16.58 -14.00
N HIS A 46 51.81 -17.63 -13.65
CA HIS A 46 52.37 -18.93 -13.27
C HIS A 46 53.21 -19.56 -14.40
N TYR A 47 52.64 -19.72 -15.60
CA TYR A 47 53.38 -20.33 -16.72
C TYR A 47 54.54 -19.47 -17.22
N ARG A 48 54.50 -18.14 -17.02
CA ARG A 48 55.65 -17.27 -17.27
C ARG A 48 56.83 -17.57 -16.34
N ASN A 49 56.56 -17.91 -15.09
CA ASN A 49 57.60 -18.31 -14.14
C ASN A 49 58.18 -19.70 -14.46
N GLU A 50 57.39 -20.57 -15.10
CA GLU A 50 57.79 -21.90 -15.55
C GLU A 50 58.42 -21.92 -16.95
N GLU A 51 58.51 -20.76 -17.61
CA GLU A 51 59.00 -20.61 -18.99
C GLU A 51 58.21 -21.42 -20.04
N ASP A 52 56.96 -21.81 -19.74
CA ASP A 52 56.07 -22.52 -20.68
C ASP A 52 55.38 -21.53 -21.64
N PHE A 53 56.13 -21.11 -22.65
CA PHE A 53 55.64 -20.19 -23.68
C PHE A 53 54.53 -20.79 -24.55
N ALA A 54 54.42 -22.11 -24.65
CA ALA A 54 53.37 -22.76 -25.42
C ALA A 54 52.02 -22.59 -24.71
N MET A 55 51.97 -22.80 -23.39
CA MET A 55 50.76 -22.55 -22.60
C MET A 55 50.39 -21.07 -22.54
N ILE A 56 51.37 -20.17 -22.45
CA ILE A 56 51.12 -18.73 -22.56
C ILE A 56 50.44 -18.37 -23.88
N ALA A 57 50.90 -18.90 -25.01
CA ALA A 57 50.31 -18.64 -26.32
C ALA A 57 48.88 -19.19 -26.40
N SER A 58 48.63 -20.36 -25.83
CA SER A 58 47.29 -20.97 -25.75
C SER A 58 46.32 -20.12 -24.94
N LEU A 59 46.72 -19.69 -23.74
CA LEU A 59 45.91 -18.85 -22.85
C LEU A 59 45.60 -17.48 -23.48
N LYS A 60 46.56 -16.86 -24.19
CA LYS A 60 46.30 -15.60 -24.92
C LYS A 60 45.24 -15.75 -26.00
N LYS A 61 45.21 -16.90 -26.69
CA LYS A 61 44.20 -17.18 -27.71
C LYS A 61 42.81 -17.31 -27.09
N GLU A 62 42.71 -17.92 -25.91
CA GLU A 62 41.46 -18.03 -25.15
C GLU A 62 41.03 -16.69 -24.54
N GLN A 63 41.98 -15.90 -24.01
CA GLN A 63 41.74 -14.52 -23.57
C GLN A 63 41.08 -13.68 -24.68
N GLY A 64 41.63 -13.72 -25.90
CA GLY A 64 41.04 -12.99 -27.03
C GLY A 64 39.62 -13.43 -27.39
N LYS A 65 39.26 -14.70 -27.16
CA LYS A 65 37.86 -15.16 -27.34
C LYS A 65 36.94 -14.56 -26.27
N LEU A 66 37.37 -14.58 -25.01
CA LEU A 66 36.59 -14.02 -23.90
C LEU A 66 36.44 -12.49 -24.02
N GLU A 67 37.47 -11.79 -24.48
CA GLU A 67 37.39 -10.35 -24.79
C GLU A 67 36.36 -10.06 -25.89
N ASN A 68 36.31 -10.89 -26.94
CA ASN A 68 35.29 -10.78 -27.98
C ASN A 68 33.88 -11.08 -27.45
N GLU A 69 33.74 -12.06 -26.54
CA GLU A 69 32.46 -12.33 -25.85
C GLU A 69 31.99 -11.11 -25.05
N ILE A 70 32.91 -10.41 -24.37
CA ILE A 70 32.57 -9.16 -23.64
C ILE A 70 32.06 -8.07 -24.60
N VAL A 71 32.66 -7.93 -25.77
CA VAL A 71 32.20 -6.98 -26.80
C VAL A 71 30.80 -7.37 -27.28
N ALA A 72 30.58 -8.66 -27.58
CA ALA A 72 29.28 -9.15 -27.99
C ALA A 72 28.19 -8.91 -26.94
N PHE A 73 28.48 -9.12 -25.65
CA PHE A 73 27.54 -8.78 -24.58
C PHE A 73 27.27 -7.28 -24.48
N HIS A 74 28.25 -6.43 -24.78
CA HIS A 74 28.01 -5.00 -24.82
C HIS A 74 27.05 -4.62 -25.96
N GLU A 75 27.27 -5.15 -27.16
CA GLU A 75 26.39 -4.93 -28.31
C GLU A 75 24.98 -5.45 -28.03
N GLN A 76 24.85 -6.66 -27.49
CA GLN A 76 23.57 -7.23 -27.08
C GLN A 76 22.85 -6.34 -26.06
N SER A 77 23.57 -5.77 -25.09
CA SER A 77 22.96 -4.90 -24.06
C SER A 77 22.40 -3.58 -24.60
N GLU A 78 22.77 -3.20 -25.82
CA GLU A 78 22.37 -1.96 -26.49
C GLU A 78 21.36 -2.17 -27.62
N ASP A 79 20.98 -3.42 -27.91
CA ASP A 79 19.95 -3.73 -28.90
C ASP A 79 18.53 -3.36 -28.40
N ASP A 80 17.56 -3.42 -29.31
CA ASP A 80 16.17 -3.06 -29.03
C ASP A 80 15.47 -3.96 -27.99
N ASN A 81 15.97 -5.18 -27.75
CA ASN A 81 15.41 -6.17 -26.82
C ASN A 81 15.96 -6.05 -25.40
N HIS A 82 17.04 -5.27 -25.20
CA HIS A 82 17.68 -5.07 -23.89
C HIS A 82 17.65 -3.59 -23.47
N LYS A 83 17.68 -2.67 -24.44
CA LYS A 83 17.69 -1.23 -24.18
C LYS A 83 16.28 -0.69 -24.00
N LEU A 84 16.06 -0.02 -22.86
CA LEU A 84 14.88 0.82 -22.67
C LEU A 84 15.02 2.07 -23.53
N LEU A 85 14.01 2.33 -24.36
CA LEU A 85 13.92 3.53 -25.16
C LEU A 85 13.20 4.62 -24.39
N ASP A 86 13.53 5.89 -24.64
CA ASP A 86 12.82 7.04 -24.06
C ASP A 86 11.31 6.99 -24.34
N LYS A 87 10.95 6.43 -25.49
CA LYS A 87 9.55 6.19 -25.86
C LYS A 87 8.87 5.21 -24.91
N ASP A 88 9.52 4.10 -24.54
CA ASP A 88 8.96 3.09 -23.65
C ASP A 88 8.66 3.72 -22.26
N ILE A 89 9.60 4.51 -21.76
CA ILE A 89 9.49 5.24 -20.49
C ILE A 89 8.37 6.28 -20.56
N LYS A 90 8.32 7.06 -21.65
CA LYS A 90 7.29 8.08 -21.85
C LYS A 90 5.90 7.47 -21.97
N ASP A 91 5.75 6.37 -22.70
CA ASP A 91 4.48 5.68 -22.89
C ASP A 91 3.96 5.13 -21.55
N PHE A 92 4.83 4.53 -20.74
CA PHE A 92 4.50 4.10 -19.38
C PHE A 92 4.08 5.26 -18.49
N ASN A 93 4.91 6.29 -18.36
CA ASN A 93 4.63 7.42 -17.46
C ASN A 93 3.36 8.17 -17.87
N SER A 94 3.13 8.35 -19.18
CA SER A 94 1.92 9.03 -19.68
C SER A 94 0.65 8.22 -19.36
N ALA A 95 0.70 6.89 -19.47
CA ALA A 95 -0.40 6.03 -19.08
C ALA A 95 -0.62 6.05 -17.56
N TYR A 96 0.47 5.90 -16.79
CA TYR A 96 0.46 5.91 -15.32
C TYR A 96 -0.13 7.21 -14.78
N ASP A 97 0.35 8.36 -15.25
CA ASP A 97 -0.12 9.67 -14.77
C ASP A 97 -1.61 9.86 -15.02
N LYS A 98 -2.11 9.41 -16.18
CA LYS A 98 -3.53 9.46 -16.51
C LYS A 98 -4.34 8.55 -15.59
N GLU A 99 -3.93 7.29 -15.45
CA GLU A 99 -4.64 6.27 -14.66
C GLU A 99 -4.66 6.64 -13.17
N VAL A 100 -3.53 7.07 -12.61
CA VAL A 100 -3.43 7.52 -11.22
C VAL A 100 -4.24 8.79 -10.98
N LYS A 101 -4.28 9.73 -11.94
CA LYS A 101 -5.13 10.92 -11.83
C LYS A 101 -6.60 10.52 -11.74
N GLU A 102 -7.08 9.63 -12.60
CA GLU A 102 -8.47 9.13 -12.55
C GLU A 102 -8.77 8.44 -11.20
N LEU A 103 -7.85 7.61 -10.68
CA LEU A 103 -7.99 7.00 -9.36
C LEU A 103 -8.04 8.04 -8.24
N ARG A 104 -7.20 9.08 -8.28
CA ARG A 104 -7.22 10.19 -7.30
C ARG A 104 -8.53 10.95 -7.31
N GLU A 105 -9.08 11.23 -8.50
CA GLU A 105 -10.36 11.93 -8.63
C GLU A 105 -11.52 11.08 -8.09
N ILE A 106 -11.56 9.78 -8.41
CA ILE A 106 -12.55 8.85 -7.85
C ILE A 106 -12.41 8.79 -6.33
N ASN A 107 -11.20 8.61 -5.82
CA ASN A 107 -10.96 8.51 -4.38
C ASN A 107 -11.34 9.80 -3.64
N SER A 108 -11.09 10.97 -4.24
CA SER A 108 -11.50 12.25 -3.67
C SER A 108 -13.02 12.35 -3.52
N LYS A 109 -13.79 11.90 -4.53
CA LYS A 109 -15.25 11.83 -4.45
C LYS A 109 -15.73 10.84 -3.39
N LEU A 110 -15.07 9.68 -3.27
CA LEU A 110 -15.40 8.68 -2.26
C LEU A 110 -15.11 9.19 -0.83
N ILE A 111 -14.01 9.92 -0.62
CA ILE A 111 -13.71 10.57 0.66
C ILE A 111 -14.79 11.62 0.99
N GLN A 112 -15.22 12.40 0.01
CA GLN A 112 -16.30 13.37 0.21
C GLN A 112 -17.62 12.68 0.59
N ASP A 113 -18.01 11.61 -0.12
CA ASP A 113 -19.20 10.82 0.21
C ASP A 113 -19.11 10.20 1.62
N PHE A 114 -17.94 9.67 1.98
CA PHE A 114 -17.67 9.14 3.31
C PHE A 114 -17.84 10.21 4.40
N ASN A 115 -17.27 11.39 4.21
CA ASN A 115 -17.37 12.50 5.16
C ASN A 115 -18.81 12.99 5.31
N ASN A 116 -19.59 13.04 4.22
CA ASN A 116 -21.01 13.39 4.29
C ASN A 116 -21.79 12.38 5.15
N LYS A 117 -21.54 11.06 4.97
CA LYS A 117 -22.18 10.02 5.79
C LYS A 117 -21.75 10.08 7.26
N LEU A 118 -20.50 10.49 7.53
CA LEU A 118 -20.03 10.70 8.89
C LEU A 118 -20.74 11.89 9.54
N GLN A 119 -21.01 12.96 8.78
CA GLN A 119 -21.79 14.10 9.23
C GLN A 119 -23.24 13.67 9.57
N ASP A 120 -23.89 12.88 8.70
CA ASP A 120 -25.22 12.33 8.99
C ASP A 120 -25.21 11.49 10.29
N ALA A 121 -24.17 10.68 10.50
CA ALA A 121 -24.01 9.89 11.71
C ALA A 121 -23.86 10.76 12.97
N TYR A 122 -23.12 11.86 12.87
CA TYR A 122 -23.01 12.88 13.93
C TYR A 122 -24.39 13.46 14.28
N GLU A 123 -25.19 13.86 13.28
CA GLU A 123 -26.51 14.46 13.51
C GLU A 123 -27.50 13.48 14.14
N VAL A 124 -27.42 12.20 13.76
CA VAL A 124 -28.20 11.14 14.41
C VAL A 124 -27.76 10.96 15.86
N TYR A 125 -26.45 10.98 16.13
CA TYR A 125 -25.94 10.85 17.48
C TYR A 125 -26.35 12.02 18.38
N GLU A 126 -26.39 13.24 17.86
CA GLU A 126 -26.88 14.41 18.58
C GLU A 126 -28.33 14.22 19.05
N LYS A 127 -29.21 13.66 18.18
CA LYS A 127 -30.59 13.31 18.53
C LYS A 127 -30.66 12.22 19.61
N ILE A 128 -29.78 11.21 19.56
CA ILE A 128 -29.68 10.17 20.59
C ILE A 128 -29.31 10.81 21.94
N ALA A 129 -28.30 11.68 21.97
CA ALA A 129 -27.88 12.36 23.18
C ALA A 129 -29.00 13.24 23.76
N ALA A 130 -29.70 14.00 22.92
CA ALA A 130 -30.85 14.81 23.33
C ALA A 130 -31.96 13.96 23.98
N ASN A 131 -32.28 12.80 23.38
CA ASN A 131 -33.28 11.88 23.94
C ASN A 131 -32.87 11.31 25.30
N LYS A 132 -31.58 11.01 25.50
CA LYS A 132 -31.06 10.56 26.80
C LYS A 132 -31.21 11.64 27.86
N VAL A 133 -30.84 12.88 27.55
CA VAL A 133 -31.01 14.02 28.45
C VAL A 133 -32.48 14.19 28.82
N GLU A 134 -33.39 14.11 27.84
CA GLU A 134 -34.83 14.23 28.06
C GLU A 134 -35.39 13.11 28.97
N ALA A 135 -34.91 11.87 28.81
CA ALA A 135 -35.30 10.77 29.68
C ALA A 135 -34.89 11.01 31.14
N ILE A 136 -33.65 11.44 31.37
CA ILE A 136 -33.14 11.77 32.72
C ILE A 136 -33.90 12.95 33.31
N ARG A 137 -34.18 13.98 32.49
CA ARG A 137 -34.98 15.15 32.86
C ARG A 137 -36.37 14.75 33.37
N ARG A 138 -37.04 13.82 32.69
CA ARG A 138 -38.36 13.28 33.07
C ARG A 138 -38.29 12.40 34.31
N ALA A 139 -37.29 11.51 34.39
CA ALA A 139 -37.07 10.64 35.54
C ALA A 139 -36.84 11.46 36.83
N SER A 140 -36.04 12.53 36.76
CA SER A 140 -35.82 13.43 37.90
C SER A 140 -37.11 14.07 38.40
N ARG A 141 -37.98 14.54 37.49
CA ARG A 141 -39.29 15.13 37.85
C ARG A 141 -40.23 14.11 38.47
N ARG A 142 -40.26 12.88 37.92
CA ARG A 142 -41.03 11.78 38.50
C ARG A 142 -40.56 11.45 39.92
N ASN A 143 -39.25 11.36 40.14
CA ASN A 143 -38.68 11.08 41.45
C ASN A 143 -38.97 12.19 42.47
N TYR A 144 -38.88 13.45 42.04
CA TYR A 144 -39.27 14.61 42.84
C TYR A 144 -40.74 14.52 43.26
N MET A 145 -41.64 14.30 42.30
CA MET A 145 -43.08 14.19 42.55
C MET A 145 -43.40 13.06 43.53
N ASN A 146 -42.81 11.87 43.32
CA ASN A 146 -42.99 10.73 44.22
C ASN A 146 -42.52 11.06 45.64
N SER A 147 -41.38 11.74 45.78
CA SER A 147 -40.85 12.16 47.10
C SER A 147 -41.76 13.17 47.79
N ALA A 148 -42.30 14.13 47.03
CA ALA A 148 -43.24 15.13 47.55
C ALA A 148 -44.56 14.49 48.03
N ILE A 149 -45.05 13.46 47.33
CA ILE A 149 -46.26 12.72 47.73
C ILE A 149 -46.00 11.88 48.97
N SER A 150 -44.87 11.16 49.02
CA SER A 150 -44.54 10.27 50.14
C SER A 150 -44.17 11.02 51.41
N ASN A 151 -43.57 12.22 51.31
CA ASN A 151 -43.14 13.04 52.44
C ASN A 151 -43.50 14.52 52.21
N PRO A 152 -44.77 14.91 52.40
CA PRO A 152 -45.25 16.26 52.06
C PRO A 152 -44.57 17.39 52.86
N ASP A 153 -44.10 17.11 54.07
CA ASP A 153 -43.42 18.08 54.93
C ASP A 153 -41.91 18.21 54.62
N GLN A 154 -41.39 17.47 53.63
CA GLN A 154 -39.97 17.49 53.28
C GLN A 154 -39.62 18.78 52.52
N TRP A 155 -39.03 19.74 53.23
CA TRP A 155 -38.68 21.05 52.69
C TRP A 155 -37.42 21.07 51.79
N ARG A 156 -36.58 20.03 51.83
CA ARG A 156 -35.36 19.89 51.00
C ARG A 156 -35.59 18.96 49.82
N LEU A 157 -36.53 19.28 48.94
CA LEU A 157 -36.66 18.58 47.66
C LEU A 157 -35.78 19.27 46.60
N SER A 158 -35.02 18.49 45.83
CA SER A 158 -34.15 19.02 44.78
C SER A 158 -34.38 18.32 43.45
N LEU A 159 -34.50 19.09 42.38
CA LEU A 159 -34.44 18.57 41.01
C LEU A 159 -32.99 18.41 40.59
N GLN A 160 -32.71 17.31 39.89
CA GLN A 160 -31.43 17.12 39.23
C GLN A 160 -31.34 18.08 38.05
N ARG A 161 -30.33 18.95 38.05
CA ARG A 161 -30.12 20.00 37.02
C ARG A 161 -28.98 19.70 36.05
N SER A 162 -28.13 18.72 36.37
CA SER A 162 -27.02 18.26 35.54
C SER A 162 -27.06 16.74 35.41
N THR A 163 -26.55 16.23 34.29
CA THR A 163 -26.42 14.80 34.08
C THR A 163 -25.14 14.47 33.35
N SER A 164 -24.57 13.31 33.69
CA SER A 164 -23.60 12.63 32.83
C SER A 164 -24.37 11.71 31.88
N LEU A 165 -23.91 11.58 30.63
CA LEU A 165 -24.43 10.62 29.66
C LEU A 165 -23.63 9.31 29.64
N VAL A 166 -22.66 9.16 30.55
CA VAL A 166 -21.91 7.91 30.76
C VAL A 166 -22.85 6.80 31.21
N ASP A 167 -23.78 7.09 32.11
CA ASP A 167 -24.85 6.16 32.50
C ASP A 167 -26.03 6.33 31.55
N ASP A 168 -26.06 5.51 30.50
CA ASP A 168 -27.13 5.53 29.50
C ASP A 168 -28.48 5.10 30.12
N PRO A 169 -29.49 6.00 30.18
CA PRO A 169 -30.80 5.68 30.76
C PRO A 169 -31.55 4.60 29.98
N PHE A 170 -31.17 4.35 28.73
CA PHE A 170 -31.80 3.34 27.87
C PHE A 170 -31.01 2.04 27.78
N ARG A 171 -29.80 1.95 28.35
CA ARG A 171 -28.92 0.76 28.29
C ARG A 171 -28.64 0.29 26.85
N THR A 172 -28.27 1.22 25.97
CA THR A 172 -28.10 0.99 24.53
C THR A 172 -26.63 0.94 24.06
N ASP A 173 -25.66 0.97 24.97
CA ASP A 173 -24.22 0.95 24.67
C ASP A 173 -23.77 1.99 23.63
N THR A 174 -24.42 3.14 23.63
CA THR A 174 -24.15 4.27 22.73
C THR A 174 -23.10 5.23 23.31
N ASP A 175 -22.16 4.70 24.09
CA ASP A 175 -20.96 5.44 24.52
C ASP A 175 -20.11 5.78 23.28
N PRO A 176 -19.65 7.03 23.12
CA PRO A 176 -18.88 7.45 21.94
C PRO A 176 -17.64 6.59 21.70
N ARG A 177 -16.94 6.16 22.76
CA ARG A 177 -15.73 5.33 22.65
C ARG A 177 -16.07 3.93 22.17
N ILE A 178 -17.16 3.35 22.67
CA ILE A 178 -17.61 2.02 22.21
C ILE A 178 -17.97 2.08 20.72
N ILE A 179 -18.70 3.11 20.28
CA ILE A 179 -19.06 3.30 18.87
C ILE A 179 -17.81 3.50 18.02
N ALA A 180 -16.89 4.38 18.44
CA ALA A 180 -15.65 4.66 17.72
C ALA A 180 -14.79 3.41 17.56
N ASN A 181 -14.57 2.65 18.64
CA ASN A 181 -13.78 1.41 18.59
C ASN A 181 -14.41 0.37 17.65
N LYS A 182 -15.74 0.21 17.68
CA LYS A 182 -16.45 -0.69 16.74
C LYS A 182 -16.29 -0.25 15.29
N PHE A 183 -16.30 1.06 15.04
CA PHE A 183 -16.12 1.61 13.70
C PHE A 183 -14.68 1.42 13.20
N GLU A 184 -13.69 1.75 14.03
CA GLU A 184 -12.27 1.56 13.76
C GLU A 184 -11.94 0.10 13.43
N GLN A 185 -12.42 -0.85 14.23
CA GLN A 185 -12.22 -2.28 13.98
C GLN A 185 -12.75 -2.72 12.62
N LYS A 186 -13.93 -2.22 12.22
CA LYS A 186 -14.50 -2.53 10.90
C LYS A 186 -13.65 -1.98 9.77
N LEU A 187 -13.17 -0.75 9.88
CA LEU A 187 -12.27 -0.15 8.89
C LEU A 187 -10.94 -0.90 8.80
N PHE A 188 -10.35 -1.26 9.94
CA PHE A 188 -9.11 -2.04 10.00
C PHE A 188 -9.25 -3.38 9.29
N ASN A 189 -10.36 -4.09 9.51
CA ASN A 189 -10.63 -5.38 8.86
C ASN A 189 -10.79 -5.25 7.34
N ILE A 190 -11.39 -4.15 6.85
CA ILE A 190 -11.52 -3.89 5.41
C ILE A 190 -10.13 -3.70 4.78
N ASN A 191 -9.26 -2.90 5.42
CA ASN A 191 -7.89 -2.70 4.94
C ASN A 191 -7.10 -4.01 4.93
N GLY A 192 -7.15 -4.78 6.03
CA GLY A 192 -6.48 -6.07 6.11
C GLY A 192 -6.94 -7.06 5.04
N HIS A 193 -8.24 -7.04 4.67
CA HIS A 193 -8.74 -7.86 3.57
C HIS A 193 -8.19 -7.40 2.21
N ALA A 194 -8.17 -6.09 1.94
CA ALA A 194 -7.63 -5.53 0.70
C ALA A 194 -6.13 -5.86 0.54
N ASP A 195 -5.34 -5.71 1.61
CA ASP A 195 -3.91 -6.05 1.62
C ASP A 195 -3.70 -7.55 1.36
N SER A 196 -4.53 -8.39 1.98
CA SER A 196 -4.45 -9.84 1.78
C SER A 196 -4.82 -10.24 0.35
N GLU A 197 -5.83 -9.63 -0.26
CA GLU A 197 -6.22 -9.91 -1.65
C GLU A 197 -5.11 -9.52 -2.64
N PHE A 198 -4.43 -8.39 -2.39
CA PHE A 198 -3.28 -7.96 -3.20
C PHE A 198 -2.11 -8.92 -3.07
N ASN A 199 -1.67 -9.22 -1.85
CA ASN A 199 -0.48 -10.04 -1.60
C ASN A 199 -0.66 -11.51 -2.01
N ASN A 200 -1.89 -12.04 -1.96
CA ASN A 200 -2.17 -13.43 -2.33
C ASN A 200 -2.45 -13.62 -3.83
N GLY A 201 -2.39 -12.56 -4.65
CA GLY A 201 -2.64 -12.65 -6.11
C GLY A 201 -4.07 -13.08 -6.47
N ASN A 202 -5.01 -13.05 -5.50
CA ASN A 202 -6.36 -13.58 -5.65
C ASN A 202 -7.29 -12.68 -6.48
N LYS A 203 -6.87 -11.44 -6.74
CA LYS A 203 -7.51 -10.56 -7.72
C LYS A 203 -6.53 -10.24 -8.84
N LYS A 204 -6.94 -10.58 -10.08
CA LYS A 204 -6.51 -9.81 -11.25
C LYS A 204 -7.25 -8.48 -11.16
N TRP A 205 -6.52 -7.43 -10.83
CA TRP A 205 -7.01 -6.06 -10.78
C TRP A 205 -6.98 -5.46 -12.17
#